data_AF-A0A7V7BQ44-F1
#
_entry.id   AF-A0A7V7BQ44-F1
#
_cell.length_a   1.000
_cell.length_b   1.000
_cell.length_c   1.000
_cell.angle_alpha   90.00
_cell.angle_beta   90.00
_cell.angle_gamma   90.00
#
_symmetry.space_group_name_H-M   'P 1'
#
loop_
_entity.id
_entity.type
_entity.pdbx_description
1 polymer ?
#
loop_
_entity_poly.entity_id
_entity_poly.type
_entity_poly.pdbx_seq_one_letter_code
_entity_poly.pdbx_strand_id
1 'polypeptide(L)'
;MTLVDKVRNAGVVGAGGGGFPAHVKLSAKADTVIANGAECEPLLHKDAAVMEHYAARVVRGMLLSMEAVGASNGIVGIKAKNKRAVDAMQAACGGTPIKVHLLGDYYPAGDEYDLVYTTTGRLIPPAGIPIQVGCIVNNVETLANIAAAADGHPVTSKTLTIAGAVNNPITLTVPLGMTYREVIEATGGWATRDPVLCLGGLMMGETTDNLDAPITKTATGVVVLPRSHHVIERKLKPAKAQAKIGKSACDQCRYCTEYCPRFLLGYDVQPHAVMRSLAFTATGAEYWNQLAALCCACGLCTLFACPEELFPKEACDDAKAEMRRLNMKWSGKTEVKPHAMRDGRRVPIKSLMRRLQISEYDHPAHFENVTLTPKRAVLPLKQNAGAPAVPRVRAGDRVRGGQLIGEVPEKALGAPLHAPFDGVVESVTERQIILNRV
;
A
#
# COMPACT_ATOMS: atom_id res chain seq x y z
N MET A 1 16.61 21.32 -14.92
CA MET A 1 16.32 20.15 -14.06
C MET A 1 15.19 19.38 -14.70
N THR A 2 15.38 18.09 -15.01
CA THR A 2 14.35 17.27 -15.66
C THR A 2 13.17 16.97 -14.71
N LEU A 3 12.04 16.46 -15.21
CA LEU A 3 10.95 16.01 -14.33
C LEU A 3 11.45 14.93 -13.36
N VAL A 4 12.25 13.98 -13.84
CA VAL A 4 12.81 12.88 -13.03
C VAL A 4 13.62 13.44 -11.86
N ASP A 5 14.46 14.45 -12.11
CA ASP A 5 15.25 15.11 -11.07
C ASP A 5 14.35 15.84 -10.05
N LYS A 6 13.34 16.57 -10.52
CA LYS A 6 12.37 17.25 -9.64
C LYS A 6 11.65 16.26 -8.74
N VAL A 7 11.15 15.15 -9.30
CA VAL A 7 10.45 14.08 -8.56
C VAL A 7 11.38 13.38 -7.56
N ARG A 8 12.65 13.15 -7.94
CA ARG A 8 13.67 12.60 -7.04
C ARG A 8 13.94 13.55 -5.89
N ASN A 9 14.21 14.83 -6.18
CA ASN A 9 14.57 15.84 -5.18
C ASN A 9 13.40 16.13 -4.23
N ALA A 10 12.17 16.13 -4.72
CA ALA A 10 10.97 16.28 -3.90
C ALA A 10 10.70 15.08 -2.96
N GLY A 11 11.40 13.97 -3.14
CA GLY A 11 11.23 12.76 -2.33
C GLY A 11 9.90 12.05 -2.55
N VAL A 12 9.43 12.00 -3.80
CA VAL A 12 8.20 11.30 -4.16
C VAL A 12 8.42 9.78 -4.18
N VAL A 13 7.57 9.07 -3.45
CA VAL A 13 7.54 7.60 -3.37
C VAL A 13 6.14 7.08 -3.67
N GLY A 14 6.05 5.79 -3.97
CA GLY A 14 4.78 5.08 -4.10
C GLY A 14 3.92 5.23 -2.85
N ALA A 15 2.89 6.06 -2.95
CA ALA A 15 2.02 6.49 -1.86
C ALA A 15 0.96 5.45 -1.46
N GLY A 16 0.89 4.31 -2.14
CA GLY A 16 -0.04 3.20 -1.87
C GLY A 16 0.51 2.12 -0.93
N GLY A 17 1.44 2.45 -0.03
CA GLY A 17 2.02 1.51 0.94
C GLY A 17 3.41 0.98 0.57
N GLY A 18 3.67 0.69 -0.70
CA GLY A 18 4.94 0.06 -1.12
C GLY A 18 6.19 0.93 -1.05
N GLY A 19 6.06 2.27 -1.11
CA GLY A 19 7.18 3.19 -0.91
C GLY A 19 8.29 3.13 -1.97
N PHE A 20 8.04 2.54 -3.15
CA PHE A 20 9.04 2.50 -4.22
C PHE A 20 9.32 3.92 -4.76
N PRO A 21 10.58 4.36 -4.94
CA PRO A 21 10.86 5.71 -5.43
C PRO A 21 10.29 5.97 -6.82
N ALA A 22 9.45 7.01 -6.95
CA ALA A 22 8.68 7.26 -8.17
C ALA A 22 9.58 7.63 -9.36
N HIS A 23 10.68 8.35 -9.10
CA HIS A 23 11.64 8.76 -10.14
C HIS A 23 12.23 7.57 -10.91
N VAL A 24 12.40 6.40 -10.26
CA VAL A 24 12.90 5.19 -10.93
C VAL A 24 11.90 4.65 -11.94
N LYS A 25 10.60 4.69 -11.62
CA LYS A 25 9.54 4.34 -12.58
C LYS A 25 9.56 5.32 -13.76
N LEU A 26 9.75 6.61 -13.49
CA LEU A 26 9.78 7.66 -14.54
C LEU A 26 11.03 7.65 -15.42
N SER A 27 12.11 6.99 -15.01
CA SER A 27 13.31 6.81 -15.84
C SER A 27 13.17 5.71 -16.89
N ALA A 28 12.10 4.91 -16.84
CA ALA A 28 11.86 3.82 -17.79
C ALA A 28 11.09 4.30 -19.03
N LYS A 29 10.97 3.42 -20.04
CA LYS A 29 10.16 3.63 -21.24
C LYS A 29 8.93 2.73 -21.22
N ALA A 30 7.76 3.31 -21.40
CA ALA A 30 6.47 2.61 -21.37
C ALA A 30 5.51 3.21 -22.39
N ASP A 31 4.60 2.39 -22.94
CA ASP A 31 3.55 2.88 -23.84
C ASP A 31 2.27 3.28 -23.10
N THR A 32 2.10 2.80 -21.85
CA THR A 32 0.91 3.02 -21.03
C THR A 32 1.26 3.44 -19.59
N VAL A 33 0.61 4.49 -19.09
CA VAL A 33 0.63 4.89 -17.66
C VAL A 33 -0.73 4.61 -17.02
N ILE A 34 -0.72 3.88 -15.91
CA ILE A 34 -1.91 3.49 -15.17
C ILE A 34 -1.91 4.17 -13.79
N ALA A 35 -2.96 4.92 -13.50
CA ALA A 35 -3.28 5.38 -12.15
C ALA A 35 -4.06 4.31 -11.41
N ASN A 36 -3.48 3.82 -10.31
CA ASN A 36 -4.12 2.89 -9.40
C ASN A 36 -4.94 3.65 -8.35
N GLY A 37 -6.25 3.77 -8.61
CA GLY A 37 -7.26 4.26 -7.66
C GLY A 37 -8.14 3.12 -7.10
N ALA A 38 -7.68 1.87 -7.21
CA ALA A 38 -8.39 0.67 -6.78
C ALA A 38 -8.07 0.29 -5.33
N GLU A 39 -8.22 1.23 -4.40
CA GLU A 39 -8.10 0.95 -2.97
C GLU A 39 -9.11 -0.12 -2.55
N CYS A 40 -8.60 -1.20 -2.00
CA CYS A 40 -9.37 -2.40 -1.70
C CYS A 40 -9.28 -2.85 -0.25
N GLU A 41 -8.38 -2.26 0.55
CA GLU A 41 -8.36 -2.47 2.00
C GLU A 41 -9.72 -2.07 2.59
N PRO A 42 -10.39 -2.97 3.33
CA PRO A 42 -11.68 -2.68 3.93
C PRO A 42 -11.60 -1.43 4.83
N LEU A 43 -12.63 -0.59 4.79
CA LEU A 43 -12.78 0.66 5.54
C LEU A 43 -11.83 1.81 5.14
N LEU A 44 -10.89 1.61 4.22
CA LEU A 44 -10.02 2.69 3.73
C LEU A 44 -10.60 3.32 2.45
N HIS A 45 -10.51 4.65 2.37
CA HIS A 45 -11.14 5.47 1.32
C HIS A 45 -10.22 6.58 0.78
N LYS A 46 -8.92 6.56 1.12
CA LYS A 46 -7.95 7.60 0.79
C LYS A 46 -7.89 7.86 -0.72
N ASP A 47 -7.88 6.81 -1.54
CA ASP A 47 -7.60 6.98 -2.97
C ASP A 47 -8.83 7.55 -3.68
N ALA A 48 -10.03 7.16 -3.24
CA ALA A 48 -11.27 7.76 -3.69
C ALA A 48 -11.33 9.25 -3.32
N ALA A 49 -10.98 9.60 -2.08
CA ALA A 49 -10.89 10.98 -1.62
C ALA A 49 -9.87 11.80 -2.42
N VAL A 50 -8.68 11.26 -2.69
CA VAL A 50 -7.66 11.94 -3.50
C VAL A 50 -8.17 12.20 -4.91
N MET A 51 -8.86 11.23 -5.53
CA MET A 51 -9.44 11.41 -6.86
C MET A 51 -10.60 12.41 -6.85
N GLU A 52 -11.44 12.45 -5.81
CA GLU A 52 -12.54 13.40 -5.68
C GLU A 52 -12.04 14.84 -5.52
N HIS A 53 -11.05 15.07 -4.64
CA HIS A 53 -10.60 16.43 -4.27
C HIS A 53 -9.41 16.94 -5.06
N TYR A 54 -8.58 16.05 -5.61
CA TYR A 54 -7.35 16.41 -6.31
C TYR A 54 -7.33 15.89 -7.76
N ALA A 55 -8.48 15.62 -8.38
CA ALA A 55 -8.62 15.08 -9.74
C ALA A 55 -7.69 15.77 -10.75
N ALA A 56 -7.75 17.11 -10.84
CA ALA A 56 -6.94 17.89 -11.78
C ALA A 56 -5.43 17.71 -11.54
N ARG A 57 -5.01 17.62 -10.27
CA ARG A 57 -3.60 17.40 -9.91
C ARG A 57 -3.16 15.97 -10.23
N VAL A 58 -4.02 14.98 -10.02
CA VAL A 58 -3.77 13.58 -10.42
C VAL A 58 -3.59 13.48 -11.93
N VAL A 59 -4.52 14.05 -12.71
CA VAL A 59 -4.46 14.06 -14.19
C VAL A 59 -3.21 14.77 -14.68
N ARG A 60 -2.85 15.93 -14.11
CA ARG A 60 -1.59 16.61 -14.44
C ARG A 60 -0.37 15.74 -14.16
N GLY A 61 -0.34 15.06 -13.03
CA GLY A 61 0.72 14.11 -12.68
C GLY A 61 0.83 12.94 -13.66
N MET A 62 -0.31 12.45 -14.16
CA MET A 62 -0.35 11.42 -15.20
C MET A 62 0.23 11.93 -16.52
N LEU A 63 -0.20 13.11 -16.99
CA LEU A 63 0.31 13.70 -18.23
C LEU A 63 1.83 13.89 -18.20
N LEU A 64 2.36 14.44 -17.11
CA LEU A 64 3.80 14.59 -16.87
C LEU A 64 4.51 13.23 -16.86
N SER A 65 3.89 12.21 -16.24
CA SER A 65 4.45 10.86 -16.23
C SER A 65 4.46 10.24 -17.63
N MET A 66 3.40 10.45 -18.42
CA MET A 66 3.30 9.96 -19.80
C MET A 66 4.38 10.58 -20.68
N GLU A 67 4.59 11.90 -20.57
CA GLU A 67 5.65 12.61 -21.29
C GLU A 67 7.04 12.04 -20.95
N ALA A 68 7.35 11.88 -19.66
CA ALA A 68 8.67 11.40 -19.23
C ALA A 68 9.01 10.00 -19.77
N VAL A 69 8.02 9.11 -19.79
CA VAL A 69 8.22 7.70 -20.17
C VAL A 69 7.96 7.45 -21.66
N GLY A 70 7.44 8.44 -22.38
CA GLY A 70 7.07 8.33 -23.80
C GLY A 70 5.77 7.57 -24.05
N ALA A 71 4.84 7.56 -23.10
CA ALA A 71 3.58 6.85 -23.22
C ALA A 71 2.54 7.65 -24.01
N SER A 72 1.78 6.96 -24.86
CA SER A 72 0.64 7.54 -25.59
C SER A 72 -0.71 7.21 -24.95
N ASN A 73 -0.75 6.24 -24.03
CA ASN A 73 -1.98 5.78 -23.38
C ASN A 73 -1.96 6.08 -21.88
N GLY A 74 -3.02 6.70 -21.38
CA GLY A 74 -3.25 6.89 -19.95
C GLY A 74 -4.52 6.19 -19.49
N ILE A 75 -4.47 5.47 -18.37
CA ILE A 75 -5.64 4.77 -17.81
C ILE A 75 -5.79 5.08 -16.32
N VAL A 76 -6.97 5.47 -15.88
CA VAL A 76 -7.33 5.58 -14.46
C VAL A 76 -8.17 4.37 -14.07
N GLY A 77 -7.61 3.45 -13.29
CA GLY A 77 -8.37 2.34 -12.71
C GLY A 77 -9.08 2.79 -11.45
N ILE A 78 -10.42 2.84 -11.48
CA ILE A 78 -11.25 3.31 -10.37
C ILE A 78 -12.47 2.40 -10.20
N LYS A 79 -12.88 2.15 -8.95
CA LYS A 79 -14.07 1.35 -8.66
C LYS A 79 -15.35 2.09 -9.05
N ALA A 80 -16.24 1.41 -9.78
CA ALA A 80 -17.50 1.97 -10.26
C ALA A 80 -18.41 2.51 -9.15
N LYS A 81 -18.31 1.96 -7.92
CA LYS A 81 -19.12 2.41 -6.78
C LYS A 81 -18.76 3.81 -6.28
N ASN A 82 -17.53 4.29 -6.55
CA ASN A 82 -17.02 5.58 -6.06
C ASN A 82 -17.48 6.72 -6.99
N LYS A 83 -18.80 6.92 -7.12
CA LYS A 83 -19.42 7.80 -8.13
C LYS A 83 -18.81 9.20 -8.17
N ARG A 84 -18.66 9.86 -7.01
CA ARG A 84 -18.08 11.22 -6.93
C ARG A 84 -16.66 11.30 -7.49
N ALA A 85 -15.82 10.33 -7.14
CA ALA A 85 -14.46 10.23 -7.66
C ALA A 85 -14.44 9.87 -9.15
N VAL A 86 -15.37 9.04 -9.63
CA VAL A 86 -15.54 8.74 -11.06
C VAL A 86 -15.89 10.01 -11.84
N ASP A 87 -16.91 10.74 -11.39
CA ASP A 87 -17.38 11.96 -12.03
C ASP A 87 -16.27 13.03 -12.08
N ALA A 88 -15.56 13.24 -10.95
CA ALA A 88 -14.45 14.17 -10.85
C ALA A 88 -13.28 13.80 -11.79
N MET A 89 -12.92 12.52 -11.85
CA MET A 89 -11.85 12.05 -12.74
C MET A 89 -12.26 12.09 -14.21
N GLN A 90 -13.49 11.75 -14.56
CA GLN A 90 -13.99 11.86 -15.93
C GLN A 90 -13.97 13.31 -16.40
N ALA A 91 -14.43 14.25 -15.58
CA ALA A 91 -14.37 15.67 -15.88
C ALA A 91 -12.92 16.14 -16.06
N ALA A 92 -12.01 15.77 -15.15
CA ALA A 92 -10.60 16.17 -15.21
C ALA A 92 -9.84 15.54 -16.39
N CYS A 93 -10.23 14.35 -16.86
CA CYS A 93 -9.63 13.69 -18.02
C CYS A 93 -10.14 14.26 -19.36
N GLY A 94 -11.18 15.09 -19.36
CA GLY A 94 -11.76 15.67 -20.57
C GLY A 94 -10.70 16.39 -21.43
N GLY A 95 -10.63 16.04 -22.72
CA GLY A 95 -9.66 16.63 -23.65
C GLY A 95 -8.22 16.09 -23.53
N THR A 96 -7.99 15.07 -22.70
CA THR A 96 -6.68 14.41 -22.53
C THR A 96 -6.68 13.00 -23.15
N PRO A 97 -5.51 12.40 -23.42
CA PRO A 97 -5.41 10.99 -23.84
C PRO A 97 -5.71 9.98 -22.71
N ILE A 98 -6.10 10.43 -21.53
CA ILE A 98 -6.33 9.59 -20.35
C ILE A 98 -7.78 9.12 -20.33
N LYS A 99 -7.99 7.81 -20.12
CA LYS A 99 -9.32 7.20 -20.03
C LYS A 99 -9.60 6.64 -18.65
N VAL A 100 -10.83 6.82 -18.17
CA VAL A 100 -11.30 6.19 -16.93
C VAL A 100 -11.77 4.78 -17.22
N HIS A 101 -11.20 3.78 -16.54
CA HIS A 101 -11.58 2.38 -16.61
C HIS A 101 -12.26 1.97 -15.30
N LEU A 102 -13.53 1.58 -15.40
CA LEU A 102 -14.35 1.21 -14.25
C LEU A 102 -14.06 -0.24 -13.82
N LEU A 103 -13.70 -0.40 -12.55
CA LEU A 103 -13.40 -1.68 -11.93
C LEU A 103 -14.57 -2.16 -11.07
N GLY A 104 -14.69 -3.48 -10.93
CA GLY A 104 -15.64 -4.12 -10.02
C GLY A 104 -15.26 -3.93 -8.55
N ASP A 105 -16.21 -4.21 -7.65
CA ASP A 105 -16.00 -4.09 -6.21
C ASP A 105 -15.59 -5.42 -5.55
N TYR A 106 -14.32 -5.80 -5.77
CA TYR A 106 -13.74 -7.02 -5.23
C TYR A 106 -12.36 -6.77 -4.62
N TYR A 107 -11.91 -7.72 -3.81
CA TYR A 107 -10.58 -7.73 -3.21
C TYR A 107 -9.71 -8.87 -3.77
N PRO A 108 -8.41 -8.62 -4.06
CA PRO A 108 -7.74 -7.32 -4.20
C PRO A 108 -7.79 -6.83 -5.66
N ALA A 109 -8.60 -5.81 -5.95
CA ALA A 109 -8.60 -5.15 -7.27
C ALA A 109 -7.37 -4.23 -7.50
N GLY A 110 -6.68 -3.83 -6.41
CA GLY A 110 -5.53 -2.93 -6.45
C GLY A 110 -4.16 -3.62 -6.62
N ASP A 111 -4.13 -4.95 -6.68
CA ASP A 111 -2.90 -5.70 -6.96
C ASP A 111 -2.38 -5.36 -8.37
N GLU A 112 -1.09 -5.01 -8.50
CA GLU A 112 -0.56 -4.46 -9.75
C GLU A 112 -0.73 -5.41 -10.95
N TYR A 113 -0.70 -6.73 -10.73
CA TYR A 113 -0.89 -7.70 -11.80
C TYR A 113 -2.36 -7.81 -12.21
N ASP A 114 -3.28 -7.84 -11.24
CA ASP A 114 -4.72 -7.83 -11.53
C ASP A 114 -5.14 -6.54 -12.23
N LEU A 115 -4.61 -5.41 -11.80
CA LEU A 115 -4.91 -4.10 -12.37
C LEU A 115 -4.40 -3.97 -13.80
N VAL A 116 -3.13 -4.34 -14.07
CA VAL A 116 -2.57 -4.31 -15.43
C VAL A 116 -3.37 -5.22 -16.36
N TYR A 117 -3.66 -6.44 -15.93
CA TYR A 117 -4.45 -7.37 -16.75
C TYR A 117 -5.86 -6.86 -17.00
N THR A 118 -6.57 -6.38 -15.97
CA THR A 118 -7.96 -5.92 -16.11
C THR A 118 -8.07 -4.68 -16.99
N THR A 119 -7.05 -3.79 -16.97
CA THR A 119 -7.07 -2.54 -17.75
C THR A 119 -6.52 -2.67 -19.16
N THR A 120 -5.58 -3.59 -19.40
CA THR A 120 -4.84 -3.69 -20.68
C THR A 120 -4.95 -5.05 -21.37
N GLY A 121 -5.41 -6.09 -20.67
CA GLY A 121 -5.37 -7.49 -21.12
C GLY A 121 -3.97 -8.12 -21.07
N ARG A 122 -2.92 -7.38 -20.69
CA ARG A 122 -1.54 -7.87 -20.66
C ARG A 122 -1.24 -8.61 -19.36
N LEU A 123 -0.52 -9.72 -19.45
CA LEU A 123 -0.07 -10.49 -18.28
C LEU A 123 1.40 -10.21 -18.02
N ILE A 124 1.72 -9.74 -16.81
CA ILE A 124 3.10 -9.52 -16.40
C ILE A 124 3.80 -10.88 -16.31
N PRO A 125 5.03 -11.04 -16.82
CA PRO A 125 5.78 -12.28 -16.65
C PRO A 125 5.88 -12.69 -15.17
N PRO A 126 5.86 -13.99 -14.84
CA PRO A 126 6.17 -14.46 -13.49
C PRO A 126 7.45 -13.85 -12.93
N ALA A 127 7.41 -13.40 -11.67
CA ALA A 127 8.46 -12.65 -10.98
C ALA A 127 8.89 -11.32 -11.66
N GLY A 128 8.15 -10.89 -12.69
CA GLY A 128 8.37 -9.66 -13.41
C GLY A 128 7.72 -8.43 -12.79
N ILE A 129 7.76 -7.33 -13.54
CA ILE A 129 7.21 -6.04 -13.17
C ILE A 129 6.47 -5.39 -14.36
N PRO A 130 5.53 -4.46 -14.13
CA PRO A 130 4.68 -3.88 -15.18
C PRO A 130 5.43 -3.34 -16.41
N ILE A 131 6.65 -2.84 -16.24
CA ILE A 131 7.44 -2.26 -17.35
C ILE A 131 7.77 -3.30 -18.43
N GLN A 132 7.87 -4.58 -18.08
CA GLN A 132 8.16 -5.65 -19.04
C GLN A 132 7.00 -5.93 -19.99
N VAL A 133 5.82 -5.37 -19.72
CA VAL A 133 4.67 -5.39 -20.61
C VAL A 133 4.29 -3.97 -21.07
N GLY A 134 5.22 -3.02 -21.00
CA GLY A 134 5.05 -1.66 -21.49
C GLY A 134 4.17 -0.77 -20.60
N CYS A 135 3.97 -1.13 -19.33
CA CYS A 135 3.12 -0.38 -18.40
C CYS A 135 3.90 0.20 -17.22
N ILE A 136 3.49 1.39 -16.76
CA ILE A 136 3.89 1.92 -15.45
C ILE A 136 2.63 2.14 -14.62
N VAL A 137 2.62 1.60 -13.40
CA VAL A 137 1.53 1.77 -12.45
C VAL A 137 1.96 2.70 -11.32
N ASN A 138 1.18 3.74 -11.05
CA ASN A 138 1.38 4.65 -9.93
C ASN A 138 0.08 4.83 -9.15
N ASN A 139 0.14 4.87 -7.82
CA ASN A 139 -1.01 5.23 -7.00
C ASN A 139 -1.42 6.69 -7.28
N VAL A 140 -2.71 7.00 -7.16
CA VAL A 140 -3.27 8.33 -7.47
C VAL A 140 -2.61 9.46 -6.68
N GLU A 141 -2.30 9.27 -5.40
CA GLU A 141 -1.59 10.26 -4.58
C GLU A 141 -0.13 10.42 -5.01
N THR A 142 0.49 9.36 -5.55
CA THR A 142 1.84 9.45 -6.12
C THR A 142 1.85 10.38 -7.33
N LEU A 143 0.83 10.29 -8.18
CA LEU A 143 0.68 11.16 -9.34
C LEU A 143 0.40 12.61 -8.92
N ALA A 144 -0.44 12.82 -7.91
CA ALA A 144 -0.64 14.14 -7.33
C ALA A 144 0.67 14.74 -6.79
N ASN A 145 1.51 13.93 -6.15
CA ASN A 145 2.83 14.33 -5.66
C ASN A 145 3.84 14.59 -6.80
N ILE A 146 3.75 13.88 -7.93
CA ILE A 146 4.56 14.17 -9.13
C ILE A 146 4.24 15.56 -9.68
N ALA A 147 2.96 15.93 -9.75
CA ALA A 147 2.56 17.27 -10.18
C ALA A 147 3.06 18.35 -9.20
N ALA A 148 2.92 18.13 -7.89
CA ALA A 148 3.44 19.04 -6.87
C ALA A 148 4.97 19.21 -6.96
N ALA A 149 5.70 18.11 -7.17
CA ALA A 149 7.15 18.13 -7.37
C ALA A 149 7.56 18.92 -8.63
N ALA A 150 6.78 18.83 -9.70
CA ALA A 150 7.02 19.62 -10.91
C ALA A 150 6.95 21.14 -10.63
N ASP A 151 6.11 21.53 -9.67
CA ASP A 151 5.93 22.91 -9.17
C ASP A 151 6.92 23.29 -8.06
N GLY A 152 7.88 22.42 -7.73
CA GLY A 152 8.89 22.69 -6.69
C GLY A 152 8.43 22.40 -5.26
N HIS A 153 7.29 21.72 -5.06
CA HIS A 153 6.80 21.35 -3.75
C HIS A 153 7.23 19.92 -3.38
N PRO A 154 8.05 19.73 -2.32
CA PRO A 154 8.42 18.41 -1.84
C PRO A 154 7.29 17.72 -1.08
N VAL A 155 7.42 16.40 -0.90
CA VAL A 155 6.44 15.62 -0.12
C VAL A 155 6.67 15.86 1.38
N THR A 156 5.77 16.65 1.97
CA THR A 156 5.77 17.06 3.39
C THR A 156 4.50 16.67 4.15
N SER A 157 3.47 16.19 3.44
CA SER A 157 2.20 15.78 4.00
C SER A 157 1.75 14.43 3.43
N LYS A 158 0.73 13.84 4.06
CA LYS A 158 0.16 12.57 3.66
C LYS A 158 -1.36 12.59 3.80
N THR A 159 -2.05 12.09 2.77
CA THR A 159 -3.49 11.82 2.85
C THR A 159 -3.69 10.40 3.38
N LEU A 160 -4.52 10.24 4.40
CA LEU A 160 -4.85 8.93 4.97
C LEU A 160 -6.28 8.86 5.48
N THR A 161 -6.82 7.64 5.54
CA THR A 161 -8.11 7.36 6.18
C THR A 161 -7.91 6.85 7.60
N ILE A 162 -8.67 7.39 8.54
CA ILE A 162 -8.85 6.89 9.91
C ILE A 162 -10.22 6.19 9.97
N ALA A 163 -10.24 4.91 10.34
CA ALA A 163 -11.48 4.13 10.41
C ALA A 163 -11.46 3.10 11.55
N GLY A 164 -12.57 2.39 11.73
CA GLY A 164 -12.74 1.39 12.79
C GLY A 164 -13.33 1.98 14.07
N ALA A 165 -12.86 1.50 15.23
CA ALA A 165 -13.30 1.90 16.56
C ALA A 165 -12.77 3.30 16.98
N VAL A 166 -13.16 4.31 16.23
CA VAL A 166 -12.93 5.75 16.48
C VAL A 166 -14.28 6.49 16.45
N ASN A 167 -14.39 7.60 17.18
CA ASN A 167 -15.67 8.33 17.28
C ASN A 167 -16.06 9.02 15.97
N ASN A 168 -15.08 9.33 15.12
CA ASN A 168 -15.29 10.04 13.87
C ASN A 168 -14.34 9.50 12.78
N PRO A 169 -14.78 8.48 12.03
CA PRO A 169 -14.07 8.01 10.84
C PRO A 169 -13.93 9.14 9.80
N ILE A 170 -12.73 9.34 9.28
CA ILE A 170 -12.39 10.55 8.50
C ILE A 170 -11.24 10.27 7.54
N THR A 171 -11.24 10.92 6.38
CA THR A 171 -10.06 11.01 5.51
C THR A 171 -9.55 12.45 5.52
N LEU A 172 -8.25 12.64 5.67
CA LEU A 172 -7.67 13.99 5.78
C LEU A 172 -6.20 13.98 5.35
N THR A 173 -5.66 15.19 5.12
CA THR A 173 -4.25 15.40 4.80
C THR A 173 -3.52 15.97 6.02
N VAL A 174 -2.51 15.27 6.51
CA VAL A 174 -1.73 15.69 7.70
C VAL A 174 -0.25 15.86 7.36
N PRO A 175 0.47 16.75 8.07
CA PRO A 175 1.93 16.81 8.01
C PRO A 175 2.59 15.46 8.34
N LEU A 176 3.68 15.13 7.64
CA LEU A 176 4.48 13.95 7.94
C LEU A 176 5.06 14.03 9.35
N GLY A 177 5.14 12.86 10.01
CA GLY A 177 5.71 12.71 11.33
C GLY A 177 4.77 13.06 12.50
N MET A 178 3.53 13.48 12.22
CA MET A 178 2.46 13.40 13.22
C MET A 178 2.27 11.96 13.66
N THR A 179 1.90 11.77 14.93
CA THR A 179 1.54 10.43 15.44
C THR A 179 0.08 10.09 15.14
N TYR A 180 -0.25 8.80 15.08
CA TYR A 180 -1.65 8.38 14.96
C TYR A 180 -2.49 8.84 16.15
N ARG A 181 -1.92 8.84 17.37
CA ARG A 181 -2.56 9.38 18.57
C ARG A 181 -3.03 10.82 18.36
N GLU A 182 -2.12 11.72 17.98
CA GLU A 182 -2.43 13.14 17.81
C GLU A 182 -3.55 13.35 16.77
N VAL A 183 -3.50 12.62 15.65
CA VAL A 183 -4.51 12.74 14.61
C VAL A 183 -5.87 12.25 15.11
N ILE A 184 -5.93 11.06 15.71
CA ILE A 184 -7.20 10.46 16.16
C ILE A 184 -7.82 11.30 17.28
N GLU A 185 -7.04 11.76 18.26
CA GLU A 185 -7.52 12.64 19.33
C GLU A 185 -8.04 13.97 18.77
N ALA A 186 -7.34 14.56 17.79
CA ALA A 186 -7.77 15.80 17.16
C ALA A 186 -9.03 15.65 16.29
N THR A 187 -9.35 14.44 15.81
CA THR A 187 -10.51 14.19 14.96
C THR A 187 -11.72 13.63 15.69
N GLY A 188 -11.69 13.45 17.02
CA GLY A 188 -12.83 13.01 17.82
C GLY A 188 -12.53 11.91 18.83
N GLY A 189 -11.33 11.33 18.80
CA GLY A 189 -10.85 10.35 19.77
C GLY A 189 -11.32 8.92 19.51
N TRP A 190 -11.03 8.08 20.50
CA TRP A 190 -11.20 6.62 20.45
C TRP A 190 -12.62 6.19 20.82
N ALA A 191 -13.15 5.18 20.14
CA ALA A 191 -14.41 4.51 20.52
C ALA A 191 -14.15 3.19 21.30
N THR A 192 -12.89 2.87 21.59
CA THR A 192 -12.47 1.70 22.38
C THR A 192 -11.42 2.10 23.42
N ARG A 193 -11.36 1.34 24.52
CA ARG A 193 -10.39 1.54 25.62
C ARG A 193 -9.06 0.80 25.41
N ASP A 194 -9.02 -0.20 24.53
CA ASP A 194 -7.81 -0.99 24.22
C ASP A 194 -7.61 -1.04 22.69
N PRO A 195 -7.22 0.10 22.08
CA PRO A 195 -7.07 0.21 20.63
C PRO A 195 -5.84 -0.53 20.12
N VAL A 196 -6.03 -1.31 19.06
CA VAL A 196 -4.95 -1.87 18.25
C VAL A 196 -5.06 -1.31 16.84
N LEU A 197 -3.93 -0.86 16.29
CA LEU A 197 -3.85 -0.15 15.02
C LEU A 197 -3.42 -1.12 13.93
N CYS A 198 -4.21 -1.21 12.86
CA CYS A 198 -3.83 -1.85 11.61
C CYS A 198 -3.40 -0.77 10.59
N LEU A 199 -2.11 -0.46 10.60
CA LEU A 199 -1.49 0.53 9.73
C LEU A 199 -1.42 0.00 8.30
N GLY A 200 -1.97 0.75 7.35
CA GLY A 200 -1.99 0.35 5.95
C GLY A 200 -3.22 -0.45 5.53
N GLY A 201 -4.06 -0.89 6.48
CA GLY A 201 -5.27 -1.68 6.24
C GLY A 201 -5.31 -3.00 7.02
N LEU A 202 -6.47 -3.66 7.03
CA LEU A 202 -6.67 -4.91 7.77
C LEU A 202 -6.06 -6.13 7.08
N MET A 203 -5.91 -6.12 5.77
CA MET A 203 -5.51 -7.31 5.03
C MET A 203 -3.98 -7.37 4.89
N MET A 204 -3.38 -6.37 4.25
CA MET A 204 -1.93 -6.31 4.00
C MET A 204 -1.15 -5.49 5.02
N GLY A 205 -1.83 -4.72 5.87
CA GLY A 205 -1.21 -3.78 6.80
C GLY A 205 -0.49 -4.41 7.99
N GLU A 206 0.31 -3.59 8.65
CA GLU A 206 1.02 -3.91 9.89
C GLU A 206 0.10 -3.70 11.10
N THR A 207 0.24 -4.54 12.13
CA THR A 207 -0.54 -4.42 13.38
C THR A 207 0.37 -3.99 14.52
N THR A 208 -0.02 -2.95 15.25
CA THR A 208 0.75 -2.40 16.38
C THR A 208 -0.17 -1.84 17.46
N ASP A 209 0.31 -1.82 18.70
CA ASP A 209 -0.30 -1.08 19.81
C ASP A 209 0.45 0.21 20.15
N ASN A 210 1.49 0.55 19.37
CA ASN A 210 2.15 1.84 19.47
C ASN A 210 1.30 2.93 18.81
N LEU A 211 0.47 3.61 19.62
CA LEU A 211 -0.36 4.74 19.18
C LEU A 211 0.47 5.94 18.71
N ASP A 212 1.71 6.04 19.20
CA ASP A 212 2.67 7.10 18.91
C ASP A 212 3.52 6.78 17.66
N ALA A 213 3.16 5.74 16.90
CA ALA A 213 3.76 5.46 15.60
C ALA A 213 3.59 6.68 14.66
N PRO A 214 4.65 7.12 13.97
CA PRO A 214 4.58 8.29 13.10
C PRO A 214 3.94 7.98 11.74
N ILE A 215 3.22 8.96 11.21
CA ILE A 215 2.67 8.96 9.86
C ILE A 215 3.80 9.27 8.88
N THR A 216 4.03 8.32 7.96
CA THR A 216 5.12 8.37 6.98
C THR A 216 4.57 8.50 5.56
N LYS A 217 5.46 8.72 4.58
CA LYS A 217 5.10 8.79 3.15
C LYS A 217 4.34 7.58 2.62
N THR A 218 4.49 6.42 3.27
CA THR A 218 3.86 5.15 2.87
C THR A 218 2.53 4.90 3.57
N ALA A 219 2.13 5.70 4.57
CA ALA A 219 0.92 5.46 5.35
C ALA A 219 -0.35 5.63 4.49
N THR A 220 -1.14 4.59 4.24
CA THR A 220 -2.39 4.72 3.46
C THR A 220 -3.59 5.04 4.35
N GLY A 221 -3.59 4.55 5.58
CA GLY A 221 -4.68 4.68 6.52
C GLY A 221 -4.44 3.83 7.75
N VAL A 222 -5.34 3.92 8.71
CA VAL A 222 -5.35 3.07 9.90
C VAL A 222 -6.77 2.59 10.15
N VAL A 223 -6.89 1.30 10.41
CA VAL A 223 -8.11 0.72 10.98
C VAL A 223 -7.84 0.40 12.45
N VAL A 224 -8.61 0.99 13.34
CA VAL A 224 -8.54 0.74 14.78
C VAL A 224 -9.56 -0.32 15.14
N LEU A 225 -9.17 -1.35 15.88
CA LEU A 225 -10.09 -2.35 16.43
C LEU A 225 -9.73 -2.61 17.90
N PRO A 226 -10.69 -3.02 18.76
CA PRO A 226 -10.36 -3.46 20.10
C PRO A 226 -9.47 -4.70 20.05
N ARG A 227 -8.56 -4.85 21.01
CA ARG A 227 -7.69 -6.04 21.11
C ARG A 227 -8.44 -7.37 21.14
N SER A 228 -9.63 -7.38 21.74
CA SER A 228 -10.53 -8.54 21.82
C SER A 228 -11.25 -8.87 20.50
N HIS A 229 -11.09 -8.05 19.47
CA HIS A 229 -11.69 -8.33 18.17
C HIS A 229 -11.01 -9.55 17.53
N HIS A 230 -11.79 -10.50 17.04
CA HIS A 230 -11.31 -11.77 16.49
C HIS A 230 -10.17 -11.60 15.45
N VAL A 231 -10.29 -10.64 14.52
CA VAL A 231 -9.23 -10.36 13.53
C VAL A 231 -7.91 -9.93 14.21
N ILE A 232 -7.98 -9.17 15.29
CA ILE A 232 -6.81 -8.72 16.05
C ILE A 232 -6.20 -9.89 16.82
N GLU A 233 -7.00 -10.70 17.51
CA GLU A 233 -6.53 -11.91 18.18
C GLU A 233 -5.80 -12.86 17.23
N ARG A 234 -6.30 -12.99 16.00
CA ARG A 234 -5.63 -13.77 14.94
C ARG A 234 -4.30 -13.16 14.54
N LYS A 235 -4.25 -11.86 14.29
CA LYS A 235 -3.03 -11.14 13.86
C LYS A 235 -1.94 -11.12 14.93
N LEU A 236 -2.34 -11.00 16.20
CA LEU A 236 -1.41 -11.02 17.34
C LEU A 236 -0.99 -12.45 17.74
N LYS A 237 -1.56 -13.49 17.11
CA LYS A 237 -1.22 -14.88 17.45
C LYS A 237 0.26 -15.15 17.17
N PRO A 238 1.05 -15.64 18.16
CA PRO A 238 2.47 -15.89 17.96
C PRO A 238 2.75 -16.90 16.84
N ALA A 239 3.79 -16.68 16.03
CA ALA A 239 4.14 -17.54 14.89
C ALA A 239 4.29 -19.02 15.26
N LYS A 240 4.88 -19.33 16.42
CA LYS A 240 4.99 -20.72 16.93
C LYS A 240 3.62 -21.38 17.13
N ALA A 241 2.64 -20.62 17.62
CA ALA A 241 1.27 -21.11 17.80
C ALA A 241 0.57 -21.28 16.44
N GLN A 242 0.73 -20.32 15.53
CA GLN A 242 0.21 -20.41 14.15
C GLN A 242 0.70 -21.69 13.46
N ALA A 243 2.01 -21.95 13.50
CA ALA A 243 2.62 -23.14 12.90
C ALA A 243 2.14 -24.45 13.56
N LYS A 244 2.02 -24.47 14.90
CA LYS A 244 1.51 -25.64 15.62
C LYS A 244 0.07 -25.99 15.22
N ILE A 245 -0.82 -24.99 15.15
CA ILE A 245 -2.21 -25.19 14.72
C ILE A 245 -2.26 -25.61 13.26
N GLY A 246 -1.49 -24.95 12.39
CA GLY A 246 -1.40 -25.29 10.97
C GLY A 246 -0.95 -26.74 10.74
N LYS A 247 0.01 -27.22 11.53
CA LYS A 247 0.48 -28.61 11.47
C LYS A 247 -0.57 -29.63 11.91
N SER A 248 -1.40 -29.29 12.90
CA SER A 248 -2.39 -30.23 13.46
C SER A 248 -3.74 -30.25 12.74
N ALA A 249 -4.16 -29.13 12.15
CA ALA A 249 -5.54 -28.93 11.69
C ALA A 249 -5.70 -28.75 10.17
N CYS A 250 -4.61 -28.61 9.40
CA CYS A 250 -4.75 -28.40 7.96
C CYS A 250 -5.25 -29.67 7.22
N ASP A 251 -6.46 -29.58 6.69
CA ASP A 251 -7.17 -30.64 5.94
C ASP A 251 -6.83 -30.70 4.44
N GLN A 252 -6.01 -29.75 3.95
CA GLN A 252 -5.58 -29.64 2.55
C GLN A 252 -6.72 -29.41 1.52
N CYS A 253 -7.84 -28.81 1.93
CA CYS A 253 -9.02 -28.53 1.08
C CYS A 253 -8.84 -27.59 -0.13
N ARG A 254 -7.67 -26.96 -0.31
CA ARG A 254 -7.31 -26.04 -1.41
C ARG A 254 -8.01 -24.67 -1.49
N TYR A 255 -8.98 -24.33 -0.64
CA TYR A 255 -9.67 -23.02 -0.73
C TYR A 255 -8.73 -21.81 -0.69
N CYS A 256 -7.65 -21.85 0.09
CA CYS A 256 -6.65 -20.79 0.11
C CYS A 256 -5.95 -20.56 -1.25
N THR A 257 -5.92 -21.55 -2.13
CA THR A 257 -5.45 -21.44 -3.52
C THR A 257 -6.58 -21.06 -4.47
N GLU A 258 -7.76 -21.67 -4.32
CA GLU A 258 -8.89 -21.42 -5.22
C GLU A 258 -9.45 -19.98 -5.12
N TYR A 259 -9.18 -19.27 -4.01
CA TYR A 259 -9.45 -17.83 -3.85
C TYR A 259 -8.21 -16.93 -4.04
N CYS A 260 -7.03 -17.48 -4.36
CA CYS A 260 -5.82 -16.68 -4.51
C CYS A 260 -5.87 -15.87 -5.83
N PRO A 261 -5.78 -14.53 -5.79
CA PRO A 261 -5.91 -13.70 -7.00
C PRO A 261 -4.82 -14.00 -8.03
N ARG A 262 -3.59 -14.30 -7.58
CA ARG A 262 -2.48 -14.66 -8.47
C ARG A 262 -2.67 -16.04 -9.09
N PHE A 263 -3.17 -17.01 -8.35
CA PHE A 263 -3.57 -18.29 -8.92
C PHE A 263 -4.66 -18.13 -9.98
N LEU A 264 -5.67 -17.29 -9.70
CA LEU A 264 -6.76 -17.01 -10.65
C LEU A 264 -6.30 -16.31 -11.92
N LEU A 265 -5.20 -15.56 -11.89
CA LEU A 265 -4.56 -14.98 -13.07
C LEU A 265 -3.64 -15.96 -13.83
N GLY A 266 -3.45 -17.18 -13.30
CA GLY A 266 -2.63 -18.23 -13.92
C GLY A 266 -1.21 -18.35 -13.38
N TYR A 267 -0.84 -17.59 -12.34
CA TYR A 267 0.47 -17.70 -11.72
C TYR A 267 0.54 -18.90 -10.77
N ASP A 268 1.73 -19.48 -10.65
CA ASP A 268 1.96 -20.66 -9.81
C ASP A 268 2.08 -20.30 -8.32
N VAL A 269 0.97 -19.86 -7.75
CA VAL A 269 0.82 -19.51 -6.32
C VAL A 269 -0.15 -20.46 -5.67
N GLN A 270 0.35 -21.32 -4.77
CA GLN A 270 -0.46 -22.39 -4.20
C GLN A 270 -0.33 -22.46 -2.67
N PRO A 271 -1.01 -21.56 -1.91
CA PRO A 271 -0.87 -21.51 -0.45
C PRO A 271 -1.20 -22.85 0.25
N HIS A 272 -2.12 -23.65 -0.27
CA HIS A 272 -2.44 -24.96 0.32
C HIS A 272 -1.23 -25.91 0.32
N ALA A 273 -0.44 -25.88 -0.76
CA ALA A 273 0.76 -26.69 -0.91
C ALA A 273 1.89 -26.12 -0.05
N VAL A 274 1.99 -24.78 0.06
CA VAL A 274 2.94 -24.13 0.97
C VAL A 274 2.69 -24.57 2.42
N MET A 275 1.42 -24.68 2.86
CA MET A 275 1.09 -25.17 4.20
C MET A 275 1.65 -26.57 4.52
N ARG A 276 1.96 -27.39 3.51
CA ARG A 276 2.58 -28.72 3.71
C ARG A 276 3.99 -28.63 4.29
N SER A 277 4.67 -27.49 4.12
CA SER A 277 5.99 -27.24 4.73
C SER A 277 5.94 -27.24 6.26
N LEU A 278 4.76 -27.00 6.87
CA LEU A 278 4.56 -27.05 8.31
C LEU A 278 4.43 -28.50 8.84
N ALA A 279 3.92 -29.41 8.01
CA ALA A 279 3.60 -30.78 8.40
C ALA A 279 4.73 -31.77 8.11
N PHE A 280 5.35 -31.67 6.92
CA PHE A 280 6.36 -32.61 6.45
C PHE A 280 7.75 -32.00 6.59
N THR A 281 8.54 -32.53 7.52
CA THR A 281 9.87 -32.01 7.85
C THR A 281 10.93 -32.51 6.87
N ALA A 282 11.66 -31.56 6.28
CA ALA A 282 12.92 -31.66 5.54
C ALA A 282 12.89 -32.02 4.04
N THR A 283 12.24 -33.10 3.59
CA THR A 283 12.25 -33.45 2.15
C THR A 283 11.09 -32.80 1.41
N GLY A 284 11.32 -31.65 0.77
CA GLY A 284 10.34 -30.99 -0.10
C GLY A 284 10.02 -29.53 0.25
N ALA A 285 10.53 -29.01 1.36
CA ALA A 285 10.31 -27.61 1.77
C ALA A 285 10.72 -26.61 0.69
N GLU A 286 11.85 -26.85 0.01
CA GLU A 286 12.28 -26.04 -1.14
C GLU A 286 11.22 -26.02 -2.25
N TYR A 287 10.69 -27.21 -2.60
CA TYR A 287 9.66 -27.34 -3.63
C TYR A 287 8.36 -26.63 -3.27
N TRP A 288 7.91 -26.70 -2.02
CA TRP A 288 6.69 -25.99 -1.61
C TRP A 288 6.92 -24.49 -1.46
N ASN A 289 8.08 -24.07 -0.98
CA ASN A 289 8.38 -22.66 -0.74
C ASN A 289 8.34 -21.84 -2.03
N GLN A 290 8.81 -22.38 -3.16
CA GLN A 290 8.71 -21.69 -4.46
C GLN A 290 7.27 -21.41 -4.89
N LEU A 291 6.27 -22.17 -4.41
CA LEU A 291 4.85 -21.92 -4.68
C LEU A 291 4.31 -20.69 -3.91
N ALA A 292 5.12 -20.10 -3.03
CA ALA A 292 4.85 -18.81 -2.40
C ALA A 292 5.54 -17.63 -3.12
N ALA A 293 6.46 -17.89 -4.06
CA ALA A 293 7.35 -16.86 -4.59
C ALA A 293 6.62 -15.67 -5.22
N LEU A 294 5.50 -15.94 -5.90
CA LEU A 294 4.68 -14.93 -6.58
C LEU A 294 3.50 -14.44 -5.72
N CYS A 295 3.45 -14.79 -4.44
CA CYS A 295 2.38 -14.40 -3.52
C CYS A 295 2.41 -12.89 -3.24
N CYS A 296 1.30 -12.21 -3.53
CA CYS A 296 1.11 -10.77 -3.26
C CYS A 296 0.78 -10.42 -1.79
N ALA A 297 0.80 -11.41 -0.88
CA ALA A 297 0.54 -11.22 0.56
C ALA A 297 -0.82 -10.58 0.91
N CYS A 298 -1.83 -10.69 0.03
CA CYS A 298 -3.15 -10.07 0.23
C CYS A 298 -3.99 -10.61 1.41
N GLY A 299 -3.61 -11.74 2.02
CA GLY A 299 -4.29 -12.25 3.22
C GLY A 299 -5.69 -12.86 3.03
N LEU A 300 -6.24 -12.93 1.81
CA LEU A 300 -7.50 -13.65 1.55
C LEU A 300 -7.46 -15.09 2.04
N CYS A 301 -6.33 -15.78 1.85
CA CYS A 301 -6.18 -17.16 2.30
C CYS A 301 -6.31 -17.31 3.83
N THR A 302 -5.79 -16.37 4.61
CA THR A 302 -5.78 -16.41 6.08
C THR A 302 -7.07 -15.85 6.69
N LEU A 303 -7.62 -14.77 6.12
CA LEU A 303 -8.71 -14.02 6.75
C LEU A 303 -10.07 -14.23 6.08
N PHE A 304 -10.12 -14.92 4.94
CA PHE A 304 -11.36 -15.19 4.23
C PHE A 304 -11.57 -16.67 3.90
N ALA A 305 -10.61 -17.28 3.21
CA ALA A 305 -10.83 -18.55 2.50
C ALA A 305 -10.66 -19.81 3.37
N CYS A 306 -9.78 -19.80 4.37
CA CYS A 306 -9.52 -21.01 5.16
C CYS A 306 -10.70 -21.33 6.10
N PRO A 307 -11.35 -22.50 5.97
CA PRO A 307 -12.46 -22.89 6.83
C PRO A 307 -11.99 -23.18 8.26
N GLU A 308 -10.81 -23.79 8.39
CA GLU A 308 -10.13 -24.07 9.66
C GLU A 308 -9.45 -22.85 10.30
N GLU A 309 -9.62 -21.67 9.68
CA GLU A 309 -9.04 -20.41 10.12
C GLU A 309 -7.52 -20.48 10.39
N LEU A 310 -6.78 -21.13 9.49
CA LEU A 310 -5.32 -21.22 9.57
C LEU A 310 -4.63 -19.97 9.00
N PHE A 311 -3.30 -20.03 8.85
CA PHE A 311 -2.43 -18.90 8.49
C PHE A 311 -1.65 -19.11 7.17
N PRO A 312 -2.29 -19.37 6.01
CA PRO A 312 -1.54 -19.63 4.78
C PRO A 312 -0.78 -18.42 4.23
N LYS A 313 -1.24 -17.19 4.47
CA LYS A 313 -0.50 -15.97 4.10
C LYS A 313 0.83 -15.94 4.82
N GLU A 314 0.81 -16.15 6.12
CA GLU A 314 1.98 -16.13 7.00
C GLU A 314 2.95 -17.25 6.59
N ALA A 315 2.45 -18.47 6.34
CA ALA A 315 3.28 -19.55 5.80
C ALA A 315 3.93 -19.19 4.44
N CYS A 316 3.21 -18.50 3.55
CA CYS A 316 3.79 -17.98 2.31
C CYS A 316 4.84 -16.88 2.56
N ASP A 317 4.64 -16.01 3.55
CA ASP A 317 5.61 -14.96 3.88
C ASP A 317 6.89 -15.54 4.46
N ASP A 318 6.78 -16.54 5.34
CA ASP A 318 7.89 -17.31 5.89
C ASP A 318 8.64 -18.06 4.79
N ALA A 319 7.92 -18.73 3.88
CA ALA A 319 8.51 -19.40 2.73
C ALA A 319 9.31 -18.42 1.84
N LYS A 320 8.77 -17.24 1.55
CA LYS A 320 9.50 -16.19 0.80
C LYS A 320 10.72 -15.68 1.57
N ALA A 321 10.64 -15.54 2.89
CA ALA A 321 11.77 -15.13 3.72
C ALA A 321 12.89 -16.18 3.68
N GLU A 322 12.54 -17.46 3.77
CA GLU A 322 13.49 -18.56 3.67
C GLU A 322 14.12 -18.65 2.27
N MET A 323 13.34 -18.52 1.20
CA MET A 323 13.89 -18.46 -0.16
C MET A 323 14.90 -17.33 -0.33
N ARG A 324 14.63 -16.14 0.22
CA ARG A 324 15.59 -15.02 0.20
C ARG A 324 16.87 -15.37 0.98
N ARG A 325 16.74 -16.00 2.15
CA ARG A 325 17.88 -16.43 2.98
C ARG A 325 18.78 -17.43 2.24
N LEU A 326 18.16 -18.33 1.47
CA LEU A 326 18.85 -19.37 0.69
C LEU A 326 19.27 -18.91 -0.72
N ASN A 327 18.98 -17.66 -1.11
CA ASN A 327 19.14 -17.16 -2.48
C ASN A 327 18.46 -18.04 -3.54
N MET A 328 17.36 -18.71 -3.16
CA MET A 328 16.61 -19.60 -4.04
C MET A 328 15.81 -18.76 -5.04
N LYS A 329 15.96 -19.08 -6.33
CA LYS A 329 15.16 -18.47 -7.40
C LYS A 329 13.93 -19.31 -7.69
N TRP A 330 12.84 -18.64 -8.07
CA TRP A 330 11.66 -19.31 -8.59
C TRP A 330 11.98 -19.94 -9.96
N SER A 331 11.57 -21.20 -10.16
CA SER A 331 11.80 -21.99 -11.37
C SER A 331 10.51 -22.61 -11.94
N GLY A 332 9.35 -22.04 -11.57
CA GLY A 332 8.05 -22.52 -12.01
C GLY A 332 7.73 -22.21 -13.49
N LYS A 333 6.49 -22.52 -13.88
CA LYS A 333 6.02 -22.35 -15.26
C LYS A 333 5.96 -20.88 -15.67
N THR A 334 6.52 -20.56 -16.83
CA THR A 334 6.55 -19.20 -17.39
C THR A 334 5.26 -18.80 -18.11
N GLU A 335 4.58 -19.78 -18.71
CA GLU A 335 3.28 -19.55 -19.37
C GLU A 335 2.20 -19.33 -18.31
N VAL A 336 1.49 -18.21 -18.43
CA VAL A 336 0.41 -17.83 -17.53
C VAL A 336 -0.88 -17.64 -18.34
N LYS A 337 -1.95 -18.27 -17.86
CA LYS A 337 -3.28 -18.14 -18.45
C LYS A 337 -4.32 -17.93 -17.33
N PRO A 338 -5.13 -16.87 -17.41
CA PRO A 338 -6.21 -16.64 -16.46
C PRO A 338 -7.13 -17.85 -16.37
N HIS A 339 -7.50 -18.20 -15.14
CA HIS A 339 -8.42 -19.29 -14.89
C HIS A 339 -9.82 -18.93 -15.41
N ALA A 340 -10.51 -19.85 -16.07
CA ALA A 340 -11.83 -19.59 -16.67
C ALA A 340 -12.86 -19.07 -15.64
N MET A 341 -12.85 -19.61 -14.43
CA MET A 341 -13.68 -19.16 -13.31
C MET A 341 -13.10 -17.98 -12.50
N ARG A 342 -12.12 -17.22 -13.01
CA ARG A 342 -11.52 -16.10 -12.26
C ARG A 342 -12.57 -15.13 -11.76
N ASP A 343 -13.42 -14.65 -12.66
CA ASP A 343 -14.36 -13.58 -12.33
C ASP A 343 -15.45 -14.06 -11.37
N GLY A 344 -15.89 -15.32 -11.49
CA GLY A 344 -16.85 -15.94 -10.57
C GLY A 344 -16.29 -16.25 -9.18
N ARG A 345 -14.96 -16.22 -8.99
CA ARG A 345 -14.28 -16.50 -7.71
C ARG A 345 -13.65 -15.29 -7.05
N ARG A 346 -13.80 -14.11 -7.64
CA ARG A 346 -13.41 -12.86 -6.99
C ARG A 346 -14.21 -12.69 -5.69
N VAL A 347 -13.55 -12.21 -4.65
CA VAL A 347 -14.19 -12.00 -3.34
C VAL A 347 -14.81 -10.61 -3.30
N PRO A 348 -16.14 -10.47 -3.21
CA PRO A 348 -16.78 -9.17 -3.05
C PRO A 348 -16.40 -8.56 -1.71
N ILE A 349 -16.14 -7.24 -1.67
CA ILE A 349 -15.69 -6.57 -0.44
C ILE A 349 -16.70 -6.69 0.69
N LYS A 350 -18.00 -6.59 0.39
CA LYS A 350 -19.06 -6.78 1.41
C LYS A 350 -19.01 -8.16 2.06
N SER A 351 -18.72 -9.21 1.28
CA SER A 351 -18.55 -10.57 1.81
C SER A 351 -17.31 -10.68 2.68
N LEU A 352 -16.20 -10.05 2.26
CA LEU A 352 -14.98 -9.97 3.07
C LEU A 352 -15.23 -9.26 4.39
N MET A 353 -15.87 -8.09 4.39
CA MET A 353 -16.19 -7.33 5.60
C MET A 353 -17.07 -8.12 6.58
N ARG A 354 -18.07 -8.85 6.07
CA ARG A 354 -18.89 -9.74 6.90
C ARG A 354 -18.07 -10.87 7.51
N ARG A 355 -17.16 -11.49 6.73
CA ARG A 355 -16.26 -12.55 7.23
C ARG A 355 -15.29 -12.03 8.29
N LEU A 356 -14.83 -10.80 8.15
CA LEU A 356 -13.98 -10.11 9.11
C LEU A 356 -14.74 -9.58 10.33
N GLN A 357 -16.08 -9.61 10.32
CA GLN A 357 -16.95 -9.06 11.37
C GLN A 357 -16.78 -7.56 11.61
N ILE A 358 -16.48 -6.80 10.54
CA ILE A 358 -16.24 -5.34 10.62
C ILE A 358 -17.35 -4.50 9.99
N SER A 359 -18.49 -5.11 9.63
CA SER A 359 -19.59 -4.40 8.97
C SER A 359 -20.18 -3.28 9.82
N GLU A 360 -20.09 -3.37 11.15
CA GLU A 360 -20.51 -2.28 12.05
C GLU A 360 -19.65 -1.02 11.92
N TYR A 361 -18.39 -1.15 11.49
CA TYR A 361 -17.46 -0.03 11.30
C TYR A 361 -17.51 0.57 9.88
N ASP A 362 -18.42 0.09 9.02
CA ASP A 362 -18.61 0.58 7.63
C ASP A 362 -19.29 1.95 7.61
N HIS A 363 -18.64 2.92 8.24
CA HIS A 363 -19.07 4.30 8.29
C HIS A 363 -18.40 5.10 7.17
N PRO A 364 -19.07 6.11 6.59
CA PRO A 364 -18.47 6.97 5.59
C PRO A 364 -17.30 7.77 6.19
N ALA A 365 -16.05 7.45 5.81
CA ALA A 365 -14.87 8.23 6.19
C ALA A 365 -14.57 9.29 5.12
N HIS A 366 -15.47 10.27 4.99
CA HIS A 366 -15.36 11.33 3.99
C HIS A 366 -14.09 12.16 4.14
N PHE A 367 -13.67 12.77 3.05
CA PHE A 367 -12.56 13.69 3.09
C PHE A 367 -12.99 15.01 3.71
N GLU A 368 -12.25 15.46 4.72
CA GLU A 368 -12.50 16.69 5.42
C GLU A 368 -11.29 17.62 5.30
N ASN A 369 -11.55 18.89 5.00
CA ASN A 369 -10.52 19.94 4.91
C ASN A 369 -10.12 20.45 6.30
N VAL A 370 -9.63 19.56 7.15
CA VAL A 370 -9.15 19.89 8.50
C VAL A 370 -7.66 20.17 8.46
N THR A 371 -7.23 21.33 8.98
CA THR A 371 -5.81 21.69 9.03
C THR A 371 -5.17 21.29 10.36
N LEU A 372 -4.52 20.12 10.31
CA LEU A 372 -3.55 19.58 11.27
C LEU A 372 -2.35 20.50 11.50
N THR A 373 -2.19 21.17 12.66
CA THR A 373 -0.90 21.81 13.00
C THR A 373 -0.24 21.17 14.22
N PRO A 374 0.71 20.23 14.01
CA PRO A 374 1.36 19.55 15.13
C PRO A 374 2.39 20.46 15.80
N LYS A 375 2.57 20.28 17.11
CA LYS A 375 3.65 20.93 17.87
C LYS A 375 5.00 20.25 17.64
N ARG A 376 4.97 18.95 17.31
CA ARG A 376 6.14 18.09 17.18
C ARG A 376 5.94 17.11 16.03
N ALA A 377 7.02 16.75 15.34
CA ALA A 377 7.01 15.70 14.32
C ALA A 377 8.16 14.72 14.53
N VAL A 378 7.87 13.42 14.46
CA VAL A 378 8.85 12.33 14.46
C VAL A 378 8.97 11.81 13.05
N LEU A 379 10.11 12.02 12.41
CA LEU A 379 10.32 11.66 11.01
C LEU A 379 11.31 10.50 10.91
N PRO A 380 10.84 9.25 10.73
CA PRO A 380 11.71 8.13 10.42
C PRO A 380 12.54 8.40 9.17
N LEU A 381 13.80 7.96 9.16
CA LEU A 381 14.68 8.08 8.01
C LEU A 381 14.34 7.05 6.91
N LYS A 382 13.75 5.92 7.30
CA LYS A 382 13.25 4.88 6.38
C LYS A 382 11.76 5.10 6.12
N GLN A 383 11.42 5.75 5.00
CA GLN A 383 10.04 5.95 4.52
C GLN A 383 9.86 5.53 3.05
N ASN A 384 10.67 4.58 2.58
CA ASN A 384 10.69 4.12 1.20
C ASN A 384 11.25 2.68 1.11
N ALA A 385 11.09 2.02 -0.04
CA ALA A 385 11.53 0.64 -0.24
C ALA A 385 13.07 0.49 -0.24
N GLY A 386 13.80 1.52 -0.66
CA GLY A 386 15.27 1.56 -0.73
C GLY A 386 15.95 1.99 0.58
N ALA A 387 17.15 2.54 0.53
CA ALA A 387 17.92 2.93 1.70
C ALA A 387 17.21 4.02 2.56
N PRO A 388 17.41 4.00 3.88
CA PRO A 388 17.07 5.13 4.75
C PRO A 388 17.79 6.41 4.29
N ALA A 389 17.15 7.56 4.53
CA ALA A 389 17.79 8.85 4.32
C ALA A 389 18.90 9.11 5.36
N VAL A 390 19.93 9.86 4.98
CA VAL A 390 21.00 10.33 5.86
C VAL A 390 20.68 11.76 6.29
N PRO A 391 20.62 12.06 7.60
CA PRO A 391 20.30 13.40 8.09
C PRO A 391 21.25 14.48 7.54
N ARG A 392 20.70 15.65 7.22
CA ARG A 392 21.43 16.86 6.76
C ARG A 392 21.35 18.03 7.72
N VAL A 393 20.82 17.76 8.90
CA VAL A 393 20.61 18.73 9.98
C VAL A 393 21.15 18.14 11.28
N ARG A 394 21.35 19.01 12.27
CA ARG A 394 21.80 18.69 13.63
C ARG A 394 20.81 19.26 14.64
N ALA A 395 20.84 18.74 15.86
CA ALA A 395 20.03 19.29 16.96
C ALA A 395 20.32 20.79 17.14
N GLY A 396 19.27 21.59 17.31
CA GLY A 396 19.33 23.05 17.41
C GLY A 396 19.18 23.79 16.07
N ASP A 397 19.31 23.12 14.92
CA ASP A 397 19.14 23.77 13.62
C ASP A 397 17.71 24.27 13.43
N ARG A 398 17.57 25.50 12.89
CA ARG A 398 16.28 26.01 12.40
C ARG A 398 16.06 25.54 10.96
N VAL A 399 14.87 25.03 10.69
CA VAL A 399 14.46 24.54 9.37
C VAL A 399 13.19 25.24 8.89
N ARG A 400 13.07 25.43 7.58
CA ARG A 400 11.84 25.90 6.93
C ARG A 400 11.00 24.74 6.40
N GLY A 401 9.69 24.90 6.32
CA GLY A 401 8.79 23.97 5.64
C GLY A 401 9.26 23.70 4.20
N GLY A 402 9.37 22.43 3.84
CA GLY A 402 9.90 21.98 2.56
C GLY A 402 11.43 21.94 2.47
N GLN A 403 12.18 22.37 3.48
CA GLN A 403 13.64 22.26 3.48
C GLN A 403 14.08 20.79 3.49
N LEU A 404 15.10 20.47 2.69
CA LEU A 404 15.75 19.15 2.71
C LEU A 404 16.43 18.93 4.06
N ILE A 405 16.04 17.86 4.76
CA ILE A 405 16.60 17.49 6.08
C ILE A 405 17.20 16.08 6.10
N GLY A 406 16.95 15.27 5.07
CA GLY A 406 17.59 13.98 4.89
C GLY A 406 17.82 13.67 3.42
N GLU A 407 19.05 13.31 3.05
CA GLU A 407 19.43 12.98 1.68
C GLU A 407 19.48 11.47 1.43
N VAL A 408 19.46 11.05 0.18
CA VAL A 408 19.63 9.64 -0.17
C VAL A 408 21.12 9.33 -0.23
N PRO A 409 21.62 8.23 0.36
CA PRO A 409 23.00 7.80 0.17
C PRO A 409 23.37 7.73 -1.31
N GLU A 410 24.62 8.06 -1.63
CA GLU A 410 25.08 8.07 -3.01
C GLU A 410 24.90 6.69 -3.66
N LYS A 411 24.39 6.66 -4.91
CA LYS A 411 24.10 5.44 -5.69
C LYS A 411 23.07 4.48 -5.06
N ALA A 412 22.48 4.82 -3.92
CA ALA A 412 21.42 4.03 -3.34
C ALA A 412 20.06 4.35 -3.97
N LEU A 413 19.21 3.33 -4.08
CA LEU A 413 17.79 3.51 -4.28
C LEU A 413 17.22 4.16 -3.01
N GLY A 414 16.47 5.26 -3.10
CA GLY A 414 15.87 5.89 -1.93
C GLY A 414 15.09 7.16 -2.27
N ALA A 415 14.57 7.85 -1.25
CA ALA A 415 13.92 9.14 -1.42
C ALA A 415 14.33 10.13 -0.31
N PRO A 416 14.63 11.39 -0.65
CA PRO A 416 14.92 12.43 0.33
C PRO A 416 13.78 12.70 1.31
N LEU A 417 14.11 13.32 2.44
CA LEU A 417 13.20 13.71 3.51
C LEU A 417 13.22 15.24 3.67
N HIS A 418 12.03 15.83 3.85
CA HIS A 418 11.85 17.27 3.96
C HIS A 418 11.14 17.63 5.25
N ALA A 419 11.42 18.83 5.76
CA ALA A 419 10.74 19.35 6.94
C ALA A 419 9.26 19.62 6.61
N PRO A 420 8.31 19.08 7.39
CA PRO A 420 6.89 19.30 7.16
C PRO A 420 6.41 20.73 7.43
N PHE A 421 7.14 21.48 8.26
CA PHE A 421 6.81 22.84 8.69
C PHE A 421 8.07 23.58 9.16
N ASP A 422 7.93 24.88 9.42
CA ASP A 422 8.97 25.70 10.06
C ASP A 422 9.19 25.24 11.52
N GLY A 423 10.44 24.98 11.89
CA GLY A 423 10.73 24.39 13.20
C GLY A 423 12.19 24.43 13.61
N VAL A 424 12.46 23.84 14.78
CA VAL A 424 13.80 23.58 15.31
C VAL A 424 13.98 22.08 15.46
N VAL A 425 15.14 21.58 15.06
CA VAL A 425 15.51 20.18 15.23
C VAL A 425 15.75 19.90 16.71
N GLU A 426 14.91 19.08 17.32
CA GLU A 426 15.06 18.64 18.71
C GLU A 426 16.21 17.64 18.84
N SER A 427 16.19 16.60 18.00
CA SER A 427 17.20 15.54 18.03
C SER A 427 17.30 14.83 16.69
N VAL A 428 18.47 14.24 16.45
CA VAL A 428 18.78 13.42 15.28
C VAL A 428 19.38 12.11 15.76
N THR A 429 18.83 10.99 15.32
CA THR A 429 19.29 9.63 15.64
C THR A 429 19.56 8.85 14.36
N GLU A 430 20.11 7.64 14.47
CA GLU A 430 20.28 6.73 13.33
C GLU A 430 18.96 6.31 12.67
N ARG A 431 17.82 6.50 13.34
CA ARG A 431 16.51 6.03 12.88
C ARG A 431 15.55 7.13 12.47
N GLN A 432 15.69 8.32 13.07
CA GLN A 432 14.70 9.40 12.93
C GLN A 432 15.26 10.79 13.24
N ILE A 433 14.57 11.81 12.72
CA ILE A 433 14.73 13.23 13.05
C ILE A 433 13.48 13.67 13.80
N ILE A 434 13.65 14.41 14.91
CA ILE A 434 12.54 14.98 15.68
C ILE A 434 12.57 16.50 15.53
N LEU A 435 11.44 17.09 15.17
CA LEU A 435 11.27 18.54 14.99
C LEU A 435 10.22 19.09 15.95
N ASN A 436 10.49 20.27 16.50
CA ASN A 436 9.50 21.08 17.21
C ASN A 436 9.13 22.29 16.36
N ARG A 437 7.84 22.56 16.23
CA ARG A 437 7.33 23.68 15.45
C ARG A 437 7.61 25.01 16.15
N VAL A 438 7.91 26.06 15.39
CA VAL A 438 8.10 27.44 15.87
C VAL A 438 7.02 28.40 15.41
#